data_AF-A0A258R4U6-F1
#
_entry.id   AF-A0A258R4U6-F1
#
_cell.length_a   1.000
_cell.length_b   1.000
_cell.length_c   1.000
_cell.angle_alpha   90.00
_cell.angle_beta   90.00
_cell.angle_gamma   90.00
#
_symmetry.space_group_name_H-M   'P 1'
#
loop_
_entity.id
_entity.type
_entity.pdbx_description
1 polymer ?
#
loop_
_entity_poly.entity_id
_entity_poly.type
_entity_poly.pdbx_seq_one_letter_code
_entity_poly.pdbx_strand_id
1 'polypeptide(L)'
;MTEYEYSSMMDFLDKLVHTRTEAKDLTAERRIKQALERQPFSAYFLVQRAMTLEMALAAAQARIHELEGHPASPAPAPQTSQFLGAGAAVWGTGLDEPAPAKTHTAPATSQNAPNLTAEDKSIEFIANNARAIWIGIGLLGVLAVIFKR
;
A
#
# COMPACT_ATOMS: atom_id res chain seq x y z
N MET A 1 13.27 -6.20 -18.49
CA MET A 1 12.18 -7.19 -18.52
C MET A 1 12.83 -8.55 -18.61
N THR A 2 12.50 -9.46 -17.70
CA THR A 2 13.00 -10.84 -17.70
C THR A 2 12.11 -11.74 -18.54
N GLU A 3 12.60 -12.91 -18.94
CA GLU A 3 11.81 -13.92 -19.69
C GLU A 3 10.53 -14.33 -18.94
N TYR A 4 10.62 -14.49 -17.62
CA TYR A 4 9.48 -14.82 -16.77
C TYR A 4 8.42 -13.70 -16.77
N GLU A 5 8.85 -12.43 -16.67
CA GLU A 5 7.94 -11.28 -16.73
C GLU A 5 7.23 -11.21 -18.08
N TYR A 6 7.94 -11.51 -19.17
CA TYR A 6 7.37 -11.50 -20.51
C TYR A 6 6.30 -12.58 -20.70
N SER A 7 6.59 -13.80 -20.27
CA SER A 7 5.61 -14.89 -20.29
C SER A 7 4.37 -14.56 -19.45
N SER A 8 4.57 -14.01 -18.25
CA SER A 8 3.46 -13.60 -17.36
C SER A 8 2.61 -12.49 -17.97
N MET A 9 3.25 -11.52 -18.64
CA MET A 9 2.55 -10.45 -19.34
C MET A 9 1.71 -10.98 -20.50
N MET A 10 2.24 -11.94 -21.27
CA MET A 10 1.50 -12.53 -22.39
C MET A 10 0.29 -13.32 -21.90
N ASP A 11 0.41 -14.08 -20.83
CA ASP A 11 -0.72 -14.78 -20.20
C ASP A 11 -1.79 -13.81 -19.69
N PHE A 12 -1.37 -12.70 -19.06
CA PHE A 12 -2.29 -11.64 -18.64
C PHE A 12 -3.05 -11.02 -19.84
N LEU A 13 -2.35 -10.70 -20.92
CA LEU A 13 -2.97 -10.12 -22.11
C LEU A 13 -3.96 -11.08 -22.78
N ASP A 14 -3.65 -12.37 -22.80
CA ASP A 14 -4.56 -13.39 -23.32
C ASP A 14 -5.87 -13.42 -22.49
N LYS A 15 -5.75 -13.45 -21.16
CA LYS A 15 -6.91 -13.35 -20.25
C LYS A 15 -7.71 -12.06 -20.45
N LEU A 16 -7.03 -10.94 -20.65
CA LEU A 16 -7.66 -9.64 -20.87
C LEU A 16 -8.51 -9.63 -22.15
N VAL A 17 -8.02 -10.20 -23.26
CA VAL A 17 -8.75 -10.26 -24.53
C VAL A 17 -9.97 -11.18 -24.46
N HIS A 18 -9.88 -12.25 -23.67
CA HIS A 18 -10.99 -13.20 -23.48
C HIS A 18 -12.05 -12.71 -22.48
N THR A 19 -11.74 -11.68 -21.67
CA THR A 19 -12.68 -11.12 -20.71
C THR A 19 -13.78 -10.33 -21.42
N ARG A 20 -15.02 -10.82 -21.36
CA ARG A 20 -16.19 -10.09 -21.87
C ARG A 20 -16.93 -9.39 -20.75
N THR A 21 -17.34 -8.15 -20.99
CA THR A 21 -18.24 -7.39 -20.11
C THR A 21 -19.63 -7.37 -20.73
N GLU A 22 -20.66 -7.78 -19.99
CA GLU A 22 -22.05 -7.85 -20.49
C GLU A 22 -22.73 -6.48 -20.61
N ALA A 23 -22.33 -5.50 -19.79
CA ALA A 23 -22.84 -4.13 -19.84
C ALA A 23 -21.70 -3.11 -19.65
N LYS A 24 -21.42 -2.32 -20.69
CA LYS A 24 -20.37 -1.29 -20.67
C LYS A 24 -21.00 0.10 -20.52
N ASP A 25 -20.54 0.87 -19.54
CA ASP A 25 -20.90 2.28 -19.42
C ASP A 25 -20.19 3.10 -20.51
N LEU A 26 -20.96 3.57 -21.49
CA LEU A 26 -20.48 4.37 -22.62
C LEU A 26 -19.92 5.74 -22.20
N THR A 27 -20.42 6.32 -21.11
CA THR A 27 -19.90 7.59 -20.59
C THR A 27 -18.53 7.39 -19.97
N ALA A 28 -18.37 6.35 -19.16
CA ALA A 28 -17.08 5.96 -18.59
C ALA A 28 -16.08 5.62 -19.71
N GLU A 29 -16.49 4.83 -20.71
CA GLU A 29 -15.65 4.47 -21.85
C GLU A 29 -15.05 5.69 -22.55
N ARG A 30 -15.90 6.68 -22.86
CA ARG A 30 -15.44 7.90 -23.54
C ARG A 30 -14.43 8.67 -22.69
N ARG A 31 -14.66 8.80 -21.38
CA ARG A 31 -13.73 9.51 -20.47
C ARG A 31 -12.40 8.78 -20.36
N ILE A 32 -12.44 7.44 -20.27
CA ILE A 32 -11.24 6.60 -20.24
C ILE A 32 -10.44 6.79 -21.54
N LYS A 33 -11.08 6.68 -22.71
CA LYS A 33 -10.42 6.90 -24.02
C LYS A 33 -9.73 8.27 -24.08
N GLN A 34 -10.42 9.34 -23.70
CA GLN A 34 -9.85 10.69 -23.66
C GLN A 34 -8.65 10.80 -22.72
N ALA A 35 -8.65 10.11 -21.58
CA ALA A 35 -7.52 10.10 -20.66
C ALA A 35 -6.34 9.31 -21.24
N LEU A 36 -6.59 8.16 -21.88
CA LEU A 36 -5.57 7.34 -22.52
C LEU A 36 -4.89 8.07 -23.68
N GLU A 37 -5.64 8.84 -24.48
CA GLU A 37 -5.12 9.64 -25.59
C GLU A 37 -4.18 10.77 -25.13
N ARG A 38 -4.39 11.31 -23.93
CA ARG A 38 -3.57 12.39 -23.37
C ARG A 38 -2.22 11.91 -22.82
N GLN A 39 -2.13 10.65 -22.44
CA GLN A 39 -0.94 10.08 -21.81
C GLN A 39 -0.29 9.06 -22.77
N PRO A 40 0.87 9.39 -23.36
CA PRO A 40 1.61 8.41 -24.15
C PRO A 40 1.97 7.22 -23.25
N PHE A 41 1.88 6.00 -23.79
CA PHE A 41 2.11 4.75 -23.05
C PHE A 41 1.11 4.44 -21.92
N SER A 42 -0.04 5.12 -21.85
CA SER A 42 -1.09 4.87 -20.84
C SER A 42 -1.51 3.41 -20.73
N ALA A 43 -1.74 2.73 -21.87
CA ALA A 43 -2.09 1.32 -21.90
C ALA A 43 -0.99 0.42 -21.29
N TYR A 44 0.29 0.72 -21.59
CA TYR A 44 1.43 -0.01 -21.06
C TYR A 44 1.50 0.11 -19.53
N PHE A 45 1.34 1.33 -19.00
CA PHE A 45 1.33 1.53 -17.56
C PHE A 45 0.13 0.84 -16.89
N LEU A 46 -1.06 0.90 -17.49
CA LEU A 46 -2.26 0.22 -16.97
C LEU A 46 -2.04 -1.29 -16.82
N VAL A 47 -1.44 -1.94 -17.83
CA VAL A 47 -1.09 -3.37 -17.77
C VAL A 47 -0.09 -3.63 -16.64
N GLN A 48 0.96 -2.82 -16.57
CA GLN A 48 1.98 -2.95 -15.53
C GLN A 48 1.39 -2.88 -14.12
N ARG A 49 0.50 -1.92 -13.85
CA ARG A 49 -0.18 -1.83 -12.54
C ARG A 49 -1.17 -2.96 -12.31
N ALA A 50 -1.95 -3.35 -13.32
CA ALA A 50 -2.92 -4.45 -13.17
C ALA A 50 -2.21 -5.74 -12.72
N MET A 51 -1.10 -6.09 -13.37
CA MET A 51 -0.28 -7.23 -12.97
C MET A 51 0.28 -7.11 -11.55
N THR A 52 0.78 -5.93 -11.16
CA THR A 52 1.29 -5.71 -9.79
C THR A 52 0.17 -5.84 -8.74
N LEU A 53 -1.04 -5.37 -9.05
CA LEU A 53 -2.21 -5.51 -8.18
C LEU A 53 -2.66 -6.96 -8.04
N GLU A 54 -2.65 -7.75 -9.12
CA GLU A 54 -2.97 -9.18 -9.07
C GLU A 54 -2.00 -9.95 -8.17
N MET A 55 -0.70 -9.65 -8.28
CA MET A 55 0.31 -10.28 -7.42
C MET A 55 0.13 -9.88 -5.95
N ALA A 56 -0.18 -8.61 -5.67
CA ALA A 56 -0.45 -8.14 -4.31
C ALA A 56 -1.72 -8.77 -3.73
N LEU A 57 -2.76 -8.94 -4.55
CA LEU A 57 -4.00 -9.62 -4.15
C LEU A 57 -3.76 -11.09 -3.81
N ALA A 58 -3.03 -11.82 -4.67
CA ALA A 58 -2.67 -13.21 -4.42
C ALA A 58 -1.86 -13.37 -3.12
N ALA A 59 -0.89 -12.47 -2.88
CA ALA A 59 -0.12 -12.46 -1.64
C ALA A 59 -1.00 -12.19 -0.41
N ALA A 60 -1.94 -11.24 -0.50
CA ALA A 60 -2.89 -10.95 0.59
C ALA A 60 -3.81 -12.14 0.89
N GLN A 61 -4.35 -12.79 -0.14
CA GLN A 61 -5.20 -13.98 -0.01
C GLN A 61 -4.43 -15.14 0.64
N ALA A 62 -3.19 -15.37 0.24
CA ALA A 62 -2.35 -16.41 0.85
C ALA A 62 -2.11 -16.16 2.36
N ARG A 63 -1.92 -14.90 2.76
CA ARG A 63 -1.79 -14.53 4.18
C ARG A 63 -3.09 -14.71 4.96
N ILE A 64 -4.24 -14.41 4.34
CA ILE A 64 -5.54 -14.68 4.96
C ILE A 64 -5.70 -16.18 5.20
N HIS A 65 -5.41 -17.03 4.21
CA HIS A 65 -5.50 -18.48 4.37
C HIS A 65 -4.58 -19.03 5.47
N GLU A 66 -3.35 -18.52 5.57
CA GLU A 66 -2.40 -18.86 6.64
C GLU A 66 -2.95 -18.48 8.03
N LEU A 67 -3.52 -17.27 8.15
CA LEU A 67 -4.14 -16.80 9.39
C LEU A 67 -5.41 -17.58 9.76
N GLU A 68 -6.14 -18.11 8.78
CA GLU A 68 -7.30 -18.99 8.96
C GLU A 68 -6.93 -20.42 9.37
N GLY A 69 -5.65 -20.70 9.63
CA GLY A 69 -5.18 -22.01 10.13
C GLY A 69 -5.13 -23.09 9.05
N HIS A 70 -5.31 -22.72 7.79
CA HIS A 70 -5.00 -23.60 6.68
C HIS A 70 -3.52 -23.40 6.34
N PRO A 71 -2.70 -24.46 6.26
CA PRO A 71 -1.31 -24.31 5.84
C PRO A 71 -1.30 -23.83 4.38
N ALA A 72 -1.18 -22.52 4.20
CA ALA A 72 -1.02 -21.91 2.89
C ALA A 72 0.38 -22.25 2.37
N SER A 73 0.49 -22.64 1.09
CA SER A 73 1.78 -22.69 0.41
C SER A 73 2.48 -21.32 0.55
N PRO A 74 3.81 -21.29 0.75
CA PRO A 74 4.54 -20.04 0.91
C PRO A 74 4.27 -19.14 -0.29
N ALA A 75 3.60 -18.01 -0.04
CA ALA A 75 3.40 -16.99 -1.05
C ALA A 75 4.79 -16.51 -1.51
N PRO A 76 5.07 -16.47 -2.82
CA PRO A 76 6.33 -15.92 -3.31
C PRO A 76 6.47 -14.49 -2.78
N ALA A 77 7.62 -14.18 -2.18
CA ALA A 77 7.92 -12.82 -1.74
C ALA A 77 7.81 -11.88 -2.95
N PRO A 78 7.21 -10.68 -2.79
CA PRO A 78 7.02 -9.76 -3.90
C PRO A 78 8.39 -9.37 -4.45
N GLN A 79 8.76 -9.94 -5.59
CA GLN A 79 9.98 -9.56 -6.28
C GLN A 79 9.68 -8.26 -7.01
N THR A 80 10.15 -7.15 -6.44
CA THR A 80 10.08 -5.83 -7.08
C THR A 80 11.08 -5.78 -8.22
N SER A 81 10.66 -6.28 -9.38
CA SER A 81 11.44 -6.24 -10.61
C SER A 81 11.26 -4.91 -11.35
N GLN A 82 12.19 -4.52 -12.22
CA GLN A 82 12.16 -3.20 -12.86
C GLN A 82 10.93 -2.98 -13.76
N PHE A 83 10.36 -4.04 -14.33
CA PHE A 83 9.09 -3.95 -15.04
C PHE A 83 7.89 -3.87 -14.09
N LEU A 84 7.81 -4.61 -12.98
CA LEU A 84 6.62 -4.56 -12.10
C LEU A 84 6.68 -3.47 -11.01
N GLY A 85 7.88 -3.00 -10.66
CA GLY A 85 8.13 -2.02 -9.61
C GLY A 85 8.19 -0.56 -10.08
N ALA A 86 8.54 -0.30 -11.35
CA ALA A 86 8.72 1.07 -11.83
C ALA A 86 7.40 1.87 -11.95
N GLY A 87 6.29 1.21 -12.28
CA GLY A 87 4.99 1.86 -12.53
C GLY A 87 4.15 2.05 -11.27
N ALA A 88 4.40 1.28 -10.21
CA ALA A 88 3.70 1.40 -8.94
C ALA A 88 4.02 2.72 -8.22
N ALA A 89 5.22 3.28 -8.42
CA ALA A 89 5.67 4.52 -7.77
C ALA A 89 5.30 5.81 -8.54
N VAL A 90 4.83 5.70 -9.79
CA VAL A 90 4.75 6.84 -10.74
C VAL A 90 3.31 7.28 -11.04
N TRP A 91 2.29 6.61 -10.49
CA TRP A 91 0.89 6.98 -10.76
C TRP A 91 0.41 8.13 -9.88
N GLY A 92 0.12 9.27 -10.50
CA GLY A 92 -0.41 10.45 -9.81
C GLY A 92 0.66 11.32 -9.13
N THR A 93 1.90 10.84 -9.08
CA THR A 93 3.07 11.71 -9.01
C THR A 93 3.16 12.39 -10.37
N GLY A 94 2.77 13.67 -10.42
CA GLY A 94 3.35 14.52 -11.45
C GLY A 94 4.87 14.37 -11.39
N LEU A 95 5.57 14.79 -12.43
CA LEU A 95 6.94 15.24 -12.26
C LEU A 95 6.88 16.49 -11.34
N ASP A 96 6.53 16.30 -10.07
CA ASP A 96 6.82 17.23 -8.99
C ASP A 96 8.33 17.18 -8.86
N GLU A 97 8.99 17.95 -9.73
CA GLU A 97 10.23 18.59 -9.40
C GLU A 97 10.12 19.05 -7.94
N PRO A 98 11.04 18.64 -7.05
CA PRO A 98 10.96 19.04 -5.65
C PRO A 98 10.87 20.55 -5.60
N ALA A 99 9.70 21.06 -5.22
CA ALA A 99 9.53 22.48 -4.94
C ALA A 99 10.65 22.87 -3.97
N PRO A 100 11.45 23.91 -4.26
CA PRO A 100 12.57 24.27 -3.41
C PRO A 100 12.04 24.47 -2.00
N ALA A 101 12.57 23.67 -1.07
CA ALA A 101 12.26 23.76 0.33
C ALA A 101 12.47 25.23 0.74
N LYS A 102 11.39 25.92 1.10
CA LYS A 102 11.49 27.22 1.74
C LYS A 102 12.18 26.97 3.07
N THR A 103 13.49 27.16 3.11
CA THR A 103 14.29 27.24 4.32
C THR A 103 13.76 28.43 5.11
N HIS A 104 12.85 28.15 6.05
CA HIS A 104 12.59 29.07 7.14
C HIS A 104 13.84 29.03 8.02
N THR A 105 14.74 29.99 7.79
CA THR A 105 15.91 30.21 8.64
C THR A 105 15.44 30.75 9.99
N ALA A 106 15.23 29.88 10.97
CA ALA A 106 15.14 30.28 12.37
C ALA A 106 16.56 30.46 12.92
N PRO A 107 16.86 31.53 13.67
CA PRO A 107 18.21 31.79 14.16
C PRO A 107 18.62 30.76 15.21
N ALA A 108 19.85 30.25 15.05
CA ALA A 108 20.48 29.33 15.98
C ALA A 108 20.68 30.01 17.35
N THR A 109 20.13 29.41 18.40
CA THR A 109 20.65 29.59 19.76
C THR A 109 21.15 28.24 20.25
N SER A 110 22.46 28.17 20.41
CA SER A 110 23.18 27.07 21.04
C SER A 110 22.96 27.15 22.55
N GLN A 111 22.49 26.07 23.19
CA GLN A 111 22.68 25.87 24.63
C GLN A 111 22.50 24.41 25.04
N ASN A 112 23.62 23.82 25.43
CA ASN A 112 23.81 22.54 26.09
C ASN A 112 23.30 22.62 27.54
N ALA A 113 22.31 21.80 27.90
CA ALA A 113 22.06 21.31 29.27
C ALA A 113 21.08 20.11 29.20
N PRO A 114 21.34 18.97 29.88
CA PRO A 114 20.38 17.88 29.96
C PRO A 114 19.30 18.23 30.97
N ASN A 115 18.17 18.74 30.48
CA ASN A 115 16.94 18.85 31.24
C ASN A 115 16.03 17.71 30.77
N LEU A 116 16.10 16.56 31.45
CA LEU A 116 15.13 15.49 31.26
C LEU A 116 13.79 15.97 31.83
N THR A 117 12.96 16.49 30.94
CA THR A 117 11.61 16.96 31.23
C THR A 117 10.72 15.78 31.62
N ALA A 118 9.70 16.03 32.46
CA ALA A 118 8.72 15.03 32.91
C ALA A 118 7.95 14.34 31.76
N GLU A 119 8.14 14.83 30.53
CA GLU A 119 7.56 14.39 29.28
C GLU A 119 8.18 13.05 28.83
N ASP A 120 9.49 12.89 29.02
CA ASP A 120 10.23 11.69 28.58
C ASP A 120 9.90 10.46 29.46
N LYS A 121 9.69 10.68 30.76
CA LYS A 121 9.25 9.64 31.70
C LYS A 121 7.85 9.10 31.39
N SER A 122 6.98 9.91 30.76
CA SER A 122 5.64 9.45 30.38
C SER A 122 5.70 8.46 29.21
N ILE A 123 6.61 8.68 28.26
CA ILE A 123 6.83 7.78 27.11
C ILE A 123 7.49 6.47 27.59
N GLU A 124 8.41 6.55 28.55
CA GLU A 124 9.09 5.37 29.12
C GLU A 124 8.15 4.48 29.94
N PHE A 125 7.19 5.08 30.69
CA PHE A 125 6.14 4.31 31.39
C PHE A 125 5.22 3.57 30.41
N ILE A 126 4.83 4.21 29.30
CA ILE A 126 3.99 3.56 28.27
C ILE A 126 4.75 2.39 27.63
N ALA A 127 6.04 2.54 27.37
CA ALA A 127 6.86 1.47 26.79
C ALA A 127 7.03 0.27 27.74
N ASN A 128 7.33 0.53 29.03
CA ASN A 128 7.59 -0.54 29.99
C ASN A 128 6.32 -1.20 30.53
N ASN A 129 5.20 -0.46 30.62
CA ASN A 129 3.93 -0.94 31.18
C ASN A 129 2.85 -1.26 30.12
N ALA A 130 3.22 -1.26 28.82
CA ALA A 130 2.32 -1.50 27.69
C ALA A 130 1.44 -2.76 27.88
N ARG A 131 2.02 -3.85 28.37
CA ARG A 131 1.32 -5.13 28.57
C ARG A 131 0.23 -5.06 29.65
N ALA A 132 0.40 -4.22 30.68
CA ALA A 132 -0.59 -4.01 31.74
C ALA A 132 -1.72 -3.06 31.31
N ILE A 133 -1.41 -2.08 30.45
CA ILE A 133 -2.39 -1.10 29.94
C ILE A 133 -3.37 -1.75 28.94
N TRP A 134 -2.90 -2.69 28.10
CA TRP A 134 -3.76 -3.44 27.19
C TRP A 134 -4.78 -4.33 27.91
N ILE A 135 -4.44 -4.86 29.10
CA ILE A 135 -5.37 -5.66 29.92
C ILE A 135 -6.51 -4.78 30.46
N GLY A 136 -6.24 -3.51 30.80
CA GLY A 136 -7.26 -2.56 31.27
C GLY A 136 -8.27 -2.15 30.18
N ILE A 137 -7.80 -1.93 28.95
CA ILE A 137 -8.67 -1.57 27.81
C ILE A 137 -9.50 -2.78 27.35
N GLY A 138 -8.90 -3.97 27.34
CA GLY A 138 -9.62 -5.21 27.03
C GLY A 138 -10.77 -5.52 28.01
N LEU A 139 -10.57 -5.23 29.31
CA LEU A 139 -11.61 -5.43 30.33
C LEU A 139 -12.81 -4.47 30.20
N LEU A 140 -12.61 -3.27 29.69
CA LEU A 140 -13.70 -2.30 29.50
C LEU A 140 -14.58 -2.66 28.28
N GLY A 141 -14.00 -3.29 27.25
CA GLY A 141 -14.75 -3.83 26.11
C GLY A 141 -15.59 -5.07 26.44
N VAL A 142 -15.10 -5.94 27.33
CA VAL A 142 -15.79 -7.18 27.73
C VAL A 142 -17.01 -6.90 28.62
N LEU A 143 -16.96 -5.87 29.48
CA LEU A 143 -18.11 -5.47 30.31
C LEU A 143 -19.29 -4.91 29.50
N ALA A 144 -19.04 -4.26 28.36
CA ALA A 144 -20.10 -3.70 27.52
C ALA A 144 -20.92 -4.77 26.76
N VAL A 145 -20.34 -5.95 26.50
CA VAL A 145 -21.01 -7.05 25.78
C VAL A 145 -21.87 -7.90 26.70
N ILE A 146 -21.56 -7.96 27.99
CA ILE A 146 -22.32 -8.78 28.97
C ILE A 146 -23.63 -8.10 29.40
N PHE A 147 -23.71 -6.76 29.36
CA PHE A 147 -24.94 -6.03 29.74
C PHE A 147 -26.01 -5.96 28.64
N LYS A 148 -25.73 -6.48 27.44
CA LYS A 148 -26.67 -6.54 26.32
C LYS A 148 -27.03 -8.00 26.01
N ARG A 149 -27.58 -8.72 26.99
CA ARG A 149 -28.26 -9.99 26.77
C ARG A 149 -29.45 -10.14 27.71
#